data_AF-A0A419EZZ3-F1
#
_entry.id   AF-A0A419EZZ3-F1
#
_cell.length_a   1.000
_cell.length_b   1.000
_cell.length_c   1.000
_cell.angle_alpha   90.00
_cell.angle_beta   90.00
_cell.angle_gamma   90.00
#
_symmetry.space_group_name_H-M   'P 1'
#
loop_
_entity.id
_entity.type
_entity.pdbx_description
1 polymer ?
#
loop_
_entity_poly.entity_id
_entity_poly.type
_entity_poly.pdbx_seq_one_letter_code
_entity_poly.pdbx_strand_id
1 'polypeptide(L)'
;MKLKKISDLIGFTETEFKVTGFVVIALLAGLIIKFFSIEKAVYKQYDYKAEDSLFYQGKSATEPEEINVVTTEDSVKVKVLGLSENKFPEAKKKTVLKEKSLNLNTAVKEDLMNLPGIGEKTAENIIEFRRINGRYKSIDELMNVKGIQQTKFRKIEKYIYVK
;
A
#
# COMPACT_ATOMS: atom_id res chain seq x y z
N MET A 1 8.53 -57.32 -8.22
CA MET A 1 8.73 -58.51 -7.35
C MET A 1 9.83 -58.34 -6.28
N LYS A 2 10.69 -57.32 -6.31
CA LYS A 2 11.78 -57.13 -5.31
C LYS A 2 11.42 -56.24 -4.09
N LEU A 3 10.28 -55.55 -4.10
CA LEU A 3 9.89 -54.61 -3.03
C LEU A 3 9.47 -55.31 -1.72
N LYS A 4 8.83 -56.48 -1.83
CA LYS A 4 8.35 -57.25 -0.66
C LYS A 4 9.46 -57.69 0.30
N LYS A 5 10.67 -57.95 -0.22
CA LYS A 5 11.80 -58.38 0.63
C LYS A 5 12.41 -57.26 1.47
N ILE A 6 12.22 -56.00 1.08
CA ILE A 6 12.80 -54.83 1.75
C ILE A 6 11.85 -54.28 2.80
N SER A 7 10.53 -54.33 2.55
CA SER A 7 9.49 -53.99 3.55
C SER A 7 9.61 -54.86 4.80
N ASP A 8 9.78 -56.16 4.61
CA ASP A 8 9.82 -57.15 5.69
C ASP A 8 11.10 -57.03 6.54
N LEU A 9 12.18 -56.46 5.98
CA LEU A 9 13.47 -56.26 6.66
C LEU A 9 13.48 -55.02 7.58
N ILE A 10 12.66 -54.02 7.24
CA ILE A 10 12.61 -52.71 7.92
C ILE A 10 11.33 -52.58 8.76
N GLY A 11 10.41 -53.54 8.68
CA GLY A 11 9.16 -53.57 9.44
C GLY A 11 8.10 -52.58 8.95
N PHE A 12 8.21 -52.11 7.71
CA PHE A 12 7.31 -51.11 7.13
C PHE A 12 6.20 -51.78 6.30
N THR A 13 4.98 -51.26 6.39
CA THR A 13 3.85 -51.73 5.58
C THR A 13 3.90 -51.18 4.14
N GLU A 14 3.18 -51.81 3.20
CA GLU A 14 3.19 -51.41 1.78
C GLU A 14 2.70 -49.97 1.56
N THR A 15 1.79 -49.47 2.39
CA THR A 15 1.26 -48.11 2.33
C THR A 15 2.25 -47.09 2.91
N GLU A 16 2.92 -47.42 4.01
CA GLU A 16 3.91 -46.54 4.64
C GLU A 16 5.13 -46.31 3.75
N PHE A 17 5.58 -47.33 3.01
CA PHE A 17 6.69 -47.20 2.06
C PHE A 17 6.37 -46.22 0.91
N LYS A 18 5.11 -46.23 0.44
CA LYS A 18 4.65 -45.27 -0.59
C LYS A 18 4.60 -43.84 -0.06
N VAL A 19 4.12 -43.66 1.17
CA VAL A 19 4.01 -42.34 1.81
C VAL A 19 5.39 -41.76 2.12
N THR A 20 6.27 -42.54 2.74
CA THR A 20 7.65 -42.12 3.01
C THR A 20 8.44 -41.83 1.73
N GLY A 21 8.27 -42.65 0.69
CA GLY A 21 8.83 -42.37 -0.63
C GLY A 21 8.37 -41.03 -1.20
N PHE A 22 7.08 -40.71 -1.12
CA PHE A 22 6.54 -39.43 -1.57
C PHE A 22 7.15 -38.24 -0.81
N VAL A 23 7.27 -38.34 0.52
CA VAL A 23 7.87 -37.29 1.35
C VAL A 23 9.35 -37.08 1.02
N VAL A 24 10.11 -38.16 0.84
CA VAL A 24 11.54 -38.06 0.48
C VAL A 24 11.72 -37.44 -0.91
N ILE A 25 10.89 -37.82 -1.89
CA ILE A 25 10.93 -37.23 -3.23
C ILE A 25 10.59 -35.73 -3.19
N ALA A 26 9.58 -35.33 -2.41
CA ALA A 26 9.22 -33.93 -2.25
C ALA A 26 10.33 -33.10 -1.61
N LEU A 27 11.02 -33.63 -0.60
CA LEU A 27 12.17 -32.97 0.04
C LEU A 27 13.37 -32.86 -0.92
N LEU A 28 13.66 -33.92 -1.67
CA LEU A 28 14.73 -33.91 -2.68
C LEU A 28 14.43 -32.93 -3.80
N ALA A 29 13.18 -32.85 -4.27
CA ALA A 29 12.77 -31.87 -5.27
C ALA A 29 12.96 -30.42 -4.78
N GLY A 30 12.60 -30.14 -3.53
CA GLY A 30 12.84 -28.83 -2.91
C GLY A 30 14.33 -28.48 -2.79
N LEU A 31 15.17 -29.46 -2.44
CA LEU A 31 16.63 -29.28 -2.40
C LEU A 31 17.22 -29.03 -3.78
N ILE A 32 16.75 -29.73 -4.82
CA ILE A 32 17.17 -29.53 -6.21
C ILE A 32 16.78 -28.13 -6.69
N ILE A 33 15.54 -27.69 -6.47
CA ILE A 33 15.11 -26.33 -6.83
C ILE A 33 16.00 -25.29 -6.13
N LYS A 34 16.27 -25.44 -4.84
CA LYS A 34 17.16 -24.55 -4.09
C LYS A 34 18.60 -24.54 -4.63
N PHE A 35 19.10 -25.69 -5.07
CA PHE A 35 20.47 -25.83 -5.57
C PHE A 35 20.65 -25.23 -6.98
N PHE A 36 19.61 -25.30 -7.82
CA PHE A 36 19.64 -24.75 -9.18
C PHE A 36 19.10 -23.31 -9.27
N SER A 37 18.28 -22.85 -8.31
CA SER A 37 17.77 -21.48 -8.26
C SER A 37 18.71 -20.55 -7.48
N ILE A 38 19.80 -20.13 -8.13
CA ILE A 38 20.57 -18.97 -7.69
C ILE A 38 20.96 -18.14 -8.93
N GLU A 39 20.02 -17.31 -9.40
CA GLU A 39 20.40 -16.00 -9.92
C GLU A 39 20.09 -15.01 -8.80
N LYS A 40 21.15 -14.43 -8.21
CA LYS A 40 20.99 -13.36 -7.23
C LYS A 40 20.28 -12.21 -7.92
N ALA A 41 19.20 -11.71 -7.31
CA ALA A 41 18.57 -10.49 -7.76
C ALA A 41 19.63 -9.38 -7.84
N VAL A 42 19.89 -8.89 -9.05
CA VAL A 42 20.82 -7.78 -9.28
C VAL A 42 20.19 -6.54 -8.68
N TYR A 43 20.67 -6.13 -7.50
CA TYR A 43 20.29 -4.85 -6.91
C TYR A 43 20.82 -3.75 -7.82
N LYS A 44 19.92 -2.99 -8.45
CA LYS A 44 20.30 -1.78 -9.16
C LYS A 44 20.86 -0.79 -8.14
N GLN A 45 22.16 -0.54 -8.22
CA GLN A 45 22.80 0.52 -7.44
C GLN A 45 22.56 1.84 -8.15
N TYR A 46 21.72 2.67 -7.58
CA TYR A 46 21.40 4.00 -8.12
C TYR A 46 22.37 5.03 -7.53
N ASP A 47 22.98 5.84 -8.40
CA ASP A 47 23.87 6.94 -8.00
C ASP A 47 23.09 8.27 -7.98
N TYR A 48 22.68 8.69 -6.79
CA TYR A 48 21.85 9.89 -6.56
C TYR A 48 22.66 11.17 -6.34
N LYS A 49 23.99 11.14 -6.53
CA LYS A 49 24.87 12.28 -6.20
C LYS A 49 24.56 13.55 -7.00
N ALA A 50 24.13 13.41 -8.25
CA ALA A 50 23.85 14.54 -9.13
C ALA A 50 22.58 15.30 -8.69
N GLU A 51 21.54 14.56 -8.28
CA GLU A 51 20.26 15.16 -7.88
C GLU A 51 20.35 15.81 -6.49
N ASP A 52 21.07 15.17 -5.56
CA ASP A 52 21.28 15.72 -4.21
C ASP A 52 22.05 17.05 -4.26
N SER A 53 22.99 17.22 -5.18
CA SER A 53 23.77 18.46 -5.32
C SER A 53 22.90 19.69 -5.59
N LEU A 54 21.81 19.53 -6.35
CA LEU A 54 20.86 20.63 -6.64
C LEU A 54 20.02 20.99 -5.41
N PHE A 55 19.71 20.02 -4.55
CA PHE A 55 18.99 20.26 -3.31
C PHE A 55 19.83 21.02 -2.27
N TYR A 56 21.10 20.62 -2.10
CA TYR A 56 22.00 21.29 -1.17
C TYR A 56 22.42 22.69 -1.65
N GLN A 57 22.40 22.96 -2.96
CA GLN A 57 22.65 24.30 -3.51
C GLN A 57 21.60 25.33 -3.05
N GLY A 58 20.36 24.90 -2.77
CA GLY A 58 19.32 25.77 -2.18
C GLY A 58 19.43 25.98 -0.67
N LYS A 59 20.19 25.13 0.04
CA LYS A 59 20.39 25.23 1.50
C LYS A 59 21.56 26.13 1.92
N SER A 60 22.48 26.44 1.02
CA SER A 60 23.60 27.35 1.32
C SER A 60 23.19 28.83 1.46
N ALA A 61 21.92 29.17 1.29
CA ALA A 61 21.41 30.54 1.38
C ALA A 61 20.64 30.86 2.68
N THR A 62 20.72 30.02 3.71
CA THR A 62 20.10 30.31 5.02
C THR A 62 21.10 30.11 6.15
N GLU A 63 21.88 31.15 6.45
CA GLU A 63 22.08 31.49 7.86
C GLU A 63 20.71 31.92 8.45
N PRO A 64 20.41 31.60 9.71
CA PRO A 64 19.07 31.77 10.25
C PRO A 64 18.82 33.23 10.59
N GLU A 65 18.22 33.99 9.66
CA GLU A 65 17.54 35.24 10.02
C GLU A 65 16.13 34.92 10.53
N GLU A 66 15.79 35.55 11.65
CA GLU A 66 14.59 35.34 12.46
C GLU A 66 13.29 35.55 11.67
N ILE A 67 12.38 34.58 11.76
CA ILE A 67 11.08 34.62 11.10
C ILE A 67 10.13 35.53 11.91
N ASN A 68 9.94 36.77 11.47
CA ASN A 68 8.79 37.58 11.89
C ASN A 68 7.57 37.18 11.06
N VAL A 69 6.70 36.36 11.65
CA VAL A 69 5.42 35.96 11.05
C VAL A 69 4.45 37.13 11.13
N VAL A 70 4.32 37.90 10.05
CA VAL A 70 3.18 38.78 9.83
C VAL A 70 2.15 38.04 8.99
N THR A 71 1.02 37.73 9.62
CA THR A 71 -0.21 37.27 8.96
C THR A 71 -0.92 38.50 8.40
N THR A 72 -1.09 38.58 7.08
CA THR A 72 -2.15 39.39 6.46
C THR A 72 -2.60 38.73 5.16
N GLU A 73 -3.91 38.74 4.99
CA GLU A 73 -4.67 38.30 3.84
C GLU A 73 -4.31 39.15 2.62
N ASP A 74 -3.49 38.64 1.70
CA ASP A 74 -3.66 38.92 0.28
C ASP A 74 -2.70 38.08 -0.56
N SER A 75 -3.16 37.74 -1.76
CA SER A 75 -2.54 36.85 -2.74
C SER A 75 -1.00 36.85 -2.79
N VAL A 76 -0.38 35.71 -2.48
CA VAL A 76 1.05 35.49 -2.75
C VAL A 76 1.22 35.17 -4.24
N LYS A 77 1.50 36.19 -5.07
CA LYS A 77 2.09 36.01 -6.40
C LYS A 77 3.58 35.66 -6.23
N VAL A 78 3.89 34.36 -6.22
CA VAL A 78 5.28 33.91 -6.34
C VAL A 78 5.69 34.01 -7.82
N LYS A 79 6.38 35.10 -8.19
CA LYS A 79 6.98 35.25 -9.52
C LYS A 79 8.32 34.52 -9.55
N VAL A 80 8.29 33.19 -9.73
CA VAL A 80 9.50 32.42 -10.06
C VAL A 80 9.57 32.25 -11.57
N LEU A 81 10.63 32.82 -12.15
CA LEU A 81 11.27 32.54 -13.43
C LEU A 81 10.57 31.55 -14.39
N GLY A 82 9.97 32.10 -15.45
CA GLY A 82 9.97 31.58 -16.83
C GLY A 82 10.00 30.06 -17.10
N LEU A 83 9.16 29.27 -16.45
CA LEU A 83 8.96 27.88 -16.83
C LEU A 83 7.79 27.78 -17.82
N SER A 84 8.16 27.42 -19.05
CA SER A 84 7.31 27.01 -20.17
C SER A 84 6.01 26.32 -19.71
N GLU A 85 4.87 26.91 -20.10
CA GLU A 85 3.53 26.35 -19.96
C GLU A 85 3.44 25.03 -20.75
N ASN A 86 3.83 23.90 -20.16
CA ASN A 86 3.53 22.60 -20.74
C ASN A 86 3.31 21.54 -19.65
N LYS A 87 2.02 21.35 -19.34
CA LYS A 87 1.37 20.10 -18.93
C LYS A 87 2.17 19.19 -17.99
N PHE A 88 2.45 19.66 -16.79
CA PHE A 88 2.59 18.73 -15.68
C PHE A 88 1.19 18.22 -15.33
N PRO A 89 0.92 16.89 -15.35
CA PRO A 89 -0.30 16.39 -14.74
C PRO A 89 -0.23 16.86 -13.28
N GLU A 90 -1.22 17.63 -12.84
CA GLU A 90 -1.30 18.12 -11.47
C GLU A 90 -1.13 16.93 -10.52
N ALA A 91 0.07 16.79 -9.96
CA ALA A 91 0.33 15.80 -8.95
C ALA A 91 -0.58 16.17 -7.78
N LYS A 92 -1.70 15.44 -7.64
CA LYS A 92 -2.68 15.64 -6.57
C LYS A 92 -1.92 15.63 -5.24
N LYS A 93 -1.67 16.82 -4.72
CA LYS A 93 -0.97 17.05 -3.45
C LYS A 93 -1.79 16.36 -2.37
N LYS A 94 -1.27 15.25 -1.83
CA LYS A 94 -1.94 14.45 -0.82
C LYS A 94 -2.15 15.31 0.42
N THR A 95 -3.35 15.86 0.54
CA THR A 95 -3.70 16.80 1.60
C THR A 95 -3.94 15.99 2.87
N VAL A 96 -3.31 16.40 3.98
CA VAL A 96 -3.52 15.74 5.28
C VAL A 96 -4.95 16.05 5.71
N LEU A 97 -5.82 15.03 5.72
CA LEU A 97 -7.21 15.17 6.12
C LEU A 97 -7.29 15.55 7.60
N LYS A 98 -8.03 16.63 7.90
CA LYS A 98 -8.37 17.03 9.28
C LYS A 98 -9.33 16.01 9.89
N GLU A 99 -9.31 15.83 11.20
CA GLU A 99 -10.26 14.95 11.90
C GLU A 99 -11.71 15.33 11.57
N LYS A 100 -12.56 14.31 11.34
CA LYS A 100 -13.97 14.44 10.91
C LYS A 100 -14.19 15.39 9.72
N SER A 101 -13.32 15.36 8.72
CA SER A 101 -13.45 16.22 7.54
C SER A 101 -14.34 15.62 6.44
N LEU A 102 -14.54 14.29 6.39
CA LEU A 102 -15.20 13.64 5.27
C LEU A 102 -16.58 13.06 5.62
N ASN A 103 -17.61 13.50 4.88
CA ASN A 103 -18.96 12.95 5.01
C ASN A 103 -19.16 11.74 4.10
N LEU A 104 -19.45 10.56 4.67
CA LEU A 104 -19.64 9.32 3.89
C LEU A 104 -20.81 9.38 2.91
N ASN A 105 -21.86 10.14 3.23
CA ASN A 105 -23.05 10.23 2.40
C ASN A 105 -22.84 11.12 1.17
N THR A 106 -21.91 12.07 1.19
CA THR A 106 -21.67 13.03 0.11
C THR A 106 -20.29 12.92 -0.53
N ALA A 107 -19.39 12.13 0.04
CA ALA A 107 -18.03 11.96 -0.50
C ALA A 107 -18.04 11.43 -1.94
N VAL A 108 -17.12 11.95 -2.75
CA VAL A 108 -16.80 11.42 -4.08
C VAL A 108 -15.68 10.38 -4.00
N LYS A 109 -15.48 9.62 -5.09
CA LYS A 109 -14.50 8.52 -5.15
C LYS A 109 -13.09 8.99 -4.78
N GLU A 110 -12.70 10.16 -5.28
CA GLU A 110 -11.41 10.78 -5.05
C GLU A 110 -11.19 11.12 -3.57
N ASP A 111 -12.21 11.63 -2.88
CA ASP A 111 -12.11 11.97 -1.47
C ASP A 111 -11.98 10.73 -0.60
N LEU A 112 -12.71 9.66 -0.94
CA LEU A 112 -12.60 8.37 -0.26
C LEU A 112 -11.21 7.76 -0.44
N MET A 113 -10.58 7.92 -1.61
CA MET A 113 -9.21 7.46 -1.87
C MET A 113 -8.14 8.24 -1.08
N ASN A 114 -8.46 9.43 -0.56
CA ASN A 114 -7.56 10.16 0.32
C ASN A 114 -7.50 9.56 1.74
N LEU A 115 -8.45 8.69 2.10
CA LEU A 115 -8.45 8.02 3.40
C LEU A 115 -7.33 6.98 3.51
N PRO A 116 -6.71 6.83 4.70
CA PRO A 116 -5.63 5.88 4.90
C PRO A 116 -6.11 4.43 4.70
N GLY A 117 -5.54 3.75 3.70
CA GLY A 117 -5.85 2.34 3.42
C GLY A 117 -7.10 2.10 2.56
N ILE A 118 -7.69 3.16 2.01
CA ILE A 118 -8.74 3.09 0.99
C ILE A 118 -8.10 3.28 -0.38
N GLY A 119 -8.22 2.26 -1.22
CA GLY A 119 -7.83 2.32 -2.63
C GLY A 119 -9.04 2.44 -3.53
N GLU A 120 -8.80 2.57 -4.83
CA GLU A 120 -9.83 2.76 -5.86
C GLU A 120 -11.00 1.77 -5.75
N LYS A 121 -10.70 0.48 -5.70
CA LYS A 121 -11.71 -0.58 -5.59
C LYS A 121 -12.51 -0.54 -4.29
N THR A 122 -11.89 -0.09 -3.19
CA THR A 122 -12.60 0.05 -1.92
C THR A 122 -13.50 1.27 -1.94
N ALA A 123 -13.04 2.39 -2.51
CA ALA A 123 -13.85 3.59 -2.69
C ALA A 123 -15.10 3.32 -3.56
N GLU A 124 -14.95 2.55 -4.64
CA GLU A 124 -16.08 2.10 -5.47
C GLU A 124 -17.09 1.27 -4.66
N ASN A 125 -16.63 0.32 -3.85
CA ASN A 125 -17.52 -0.48 -3.01
C ASN A 125 -18.29 0.36 -1.99
N ILE A 126 -17.69 1.43 -1.45
CA ILE A 126 -18.36 2.36 -0.52
C ILE A 126 -19.50 3.10 -1.22
N ILE A 127 -19.28 3.56 -2.45
CA ILE A 127 -20.28 4.25 -3.26
C ILE A 127 -21.39 3.28 -3.67
N GLU A 128 -21.02 2.06 -4.06
CA GLU A 128 -21.98 1.03 -4.46
C GLU A 128 -22.86 0.60 -3.29
N PHE A 129 -22.29 0.46 -2.09
CA PHE A 129 -23.07 0.20 -0.87
C PHE A 129 -24.10 1.32 -0.62
N ARG A 130 -23.73 2.59 -0.80
CA ARG A 130 -24.67 3.72 -0.69
C ARG A 130 -25.79 3.63 -1.73
N ARG A 131 -25.48 3.13 -2.94
CA ARG A 131 -26.45 2.99 -4.03
C ARG A 131 -27.47 1.89 -3.77
N ILE A 132 -27.03 0.77 -3.19
CA ILE A 132 -27.88 -0.41 -2.93
C ILE A 132 -28.64 -0.27 -1.61
N ASN A 133 -27.96 0.11 -0.53
CA ASN A 133 -28.53 0.12 0.83
C ASN A 133 -29.10 1.50 1.22
N GLY A 134 -28.82 2.53 0.42
CA GLY A 134 -29.18 3.91 0.73
C GLY A 134 -28.12 4.64 1.55
N ARG A 135 -28.51 5.74 2.19
CA ARG A 135 -27.59 6.58 2.99
C ARG A 135 -27.11 5.82 4.23
N TYR A 136 -25.83 6.00 4.57
CA TYR A 136 -25.27 5.52 5.83
C TYR A 136 -25.98 6.20 7.00
N LYS A 137 -26.44 5.41 7.97
CA LYS A 137 -27.06 5.91 9.22
C LYS A 137 -26.05 6.02 10.35
N SER A 138 -25.09 5.12 10.39
CA SER A 138 -23.98 5.12 11.33
C SER A 138 -22.66 4.89 10.60
N ILE A 139 -21.56 5.22 11.28
CA ILE A 139 -20.22 4.98 10.76
C ILE A 139 -19.94 3.46 10.69
N ASP A 140 -20.54 2.68 11.59
CA ASP A 140 -20.33 1.22 11.70
C ASP A 140 -20.86 0.44 10.50
N GLU A 141 -21.86 0.97 9.78
CA GLU A 141 -22.37 0.36 8.55
C GLU A 141 -21.29 0.21 7.47
N LEU A 142 -20.23 1.02 7.55
CA LEU A 142 -19.07 0.94 6.66
C LEU A 142 -18.32 -0.40 6.78
N MET A 143 -18.43 -1.12 7.90
CA MET A 143 -17.86 -2.47 8.06
C MET A 143 -18.55 -3.53 7.20
N ASN A 144 -19.77 -3.26 6.72
CA ASN A 144 -20.49 -4.16 5.80
C ASN A 144 -19.99 -4.03 4.35
N VAL A 145 -19.13 -3.03 4.06
CA VAL A 145 -18.58 -2.81 2.73
C VAL A 145 -17.45 -3.79 2.44
N LYS A 146 -17.54 -4.46 1.28
CA LYS A 146 -16.51 -5.40 0.82
C LYS A 146 -15.14 -4.73 0.74
N GLY A 147 -14.18 -5.28 1.49
CA GLY A 147 -12.79 -4.79 1.50
C GLY A 147 -12.44 -3.82 2.63
N ILE A 148 -13.42 -3.49 3.49
CA ILE A 148 -13.20 -2.81 4.76
C ILE A 148 -13.17 -3.86 5.87
N GLN A 149 -12.00 -4.01 6.50
CA GLN A 149 -11.80 -4.86 7.67
C GLN A 149 -11.66 -3.99 8.91
N GLN A 150 -11.77 -4.58 10.10
CA GLN A 150 -11.61 -3.87 11.39
C GLN A 150 -10.33 -3.02 11.44
N THR A 151 -9.23 -3.51 10.86
CA THR A 151 -7.93 -2.83 10.82
C THR A 151 -7.97 -1.54 10.00
N LYS A 152 -8.67 -1.55 8.87
CA LYS A 152 -8.86 -0.35 8.03
C LYS A 152 -9.86 0.59 8.68
N PHE A 153 -10.96 0.06 9.20
CA PHE A 153 -12.01 0.83 9.88
C PHE A 153 -11.45 1.70 11.01
N ARG A 154 -10.64 1.13 11.91
CA ARG A 154 -9.98 1.88 13.00
C ARG A 154 -9.07 3.02 12.52
N LYS A 155 -8.51 2.92 11.32
CA LYS A 155 -7.67 3.98 10.75
C LYS A 155 -8.50 5.10 10.16
N ILE A 156 -9.68 4.80 9.63
CA ILE A 156 -10.52 5.78 8.92
C ILE A 156 -11.56 6.44 9.82
N GLU A 157 -11.99 5.79 10.91
CA GLU A 157 -13.07 6.26 11.80
C GLU A 157 -12.86 7.69 12.33
N LYS A 158 -11.61 8.13 12.48
CA LYS A 158 -11.25 9.48 12.95
C LYS A 158 -11.45 10.58 11.90
N TYR A 159 -11.45 10.22 10.62
CA TYR A 159 -11.49 11.16 9.49
C TYR A 159 -12.89 11.31 8.89
N ILE A 160 -13.79 10.38 9.21
CA ILE A 160 -15.12 10.28 8.60
C ILE A 160 -16.22 10.63 9.60
N TYR A 161 -17.33 11.14 9.09
CA TYR A 161 -18.56 11.35 9.84
C TYR A 161 -19.78 11.11 8.96
N VAL A 162 -20.96 11.02 9.59
CA VAL A 162 -22.25 10.84 8.93
C VAL A 162 -23.17 12.00 9.33
N LYS A 163 -23.91 12.55 8.36
CA LYS A 163 -24.94 13.58 8.53
C LYS A 163 -26.19 13.25 7.70
#